data_AF-A0A257LAK7-F1
#
_entry.id   AF-A0A257LAK7-F1
#
_cell.length_a   1.000
_cell.length_b   1.000
_cell.length_c   1.000
_cell.angle_alpha   90.00
_cell.angle_beta   90.00
_cell.angle_gamma   90.00
#
_symmetry.space_group_name_H-M   'P 1'
#
loop_
_entity.id
_entity.type
_entity.pdbx_description
1 polymer ?
#
loop_
_entity_poly.entity_id
_entity_poly.type
_entity_poly.pdbx_seq_one_letter_code
_entity_poly.pdbx_strand_id
1 'polypeptide(L)'
;MLLLRMWWLPLCWPTLLQAAPSYHFRQPPGTVLGTPATDLLDAGERAFLARAPVLRVGLNLPDNRPYEVIADNGAISGIQVELLTHVAQALGLRLQPVVLASFPDTLAALRERRVDLMATVGYDPGREGYLS
;
A
#
# COMPACT_ATOMS: atom_id res chain seq x y z
N MET A 1 -36.58 56.95 -13.71
CA MET A 1 -36.85 55.51 -13.73
C MET A 1 -35.56 54.76 -13.44
N LEU A 2 -35.41 54.29 -12.21
CA LEU A 2 -34.33 53.42 -11.73
C LEU A 2 -34.45 52.05 -12.43
N LEU A 3 -33.37 51.56 -13.04
CA LEU A 3 -33.20 50.13 -13.30
C LEU A 3 -31.81 49.71 -12.85
N LEU A 4 -31.75 49.33 -11.57
CA LEU A 4 -30.61 48.68 -10.93
C LEU A 4 -30.52 47.25 -11.49
N ARG A 5 -29.62 47.01 -12.45
CA ARG A 5 -29.29 45.64 -12.90
C ARG A 5 -28.41 44.99 -11.84
N MET A 6 -29.06 44.29 -10.92
CA MET A 6 -28.44 43.41 -9.92
C MET A 6 -27.56 42.36 -10.62
N TRP A 7 -26.27 42.38 -10.29
CA TRP A 7 -25.30 41.40 -10.71
C TRP A 7 -25.59 40.06 -10.03
N TRP A 8 -25.95 39.04 -10.79
CA TRP A 8 -25.89 37.65 -10.35
C TRP A 8 -24.53 37.10 -10.74
N LEU A 9 -23.55 37.23 -9.83
CA LEU A 9 -22.34 36.40 -9.87
C LEU A 9 -22.71 35.08 -9.20
N PRO A 10 -22.76 33.94 -9.92
CA PRO A 10 -22.87 32.66 -9.25
C PRO A 10 -21.63 32.49 -8.37
N LEU A 11 -21.84 32.33 -7.07
CA LEU A 11 -20.83 31.80 -6.15
C LEU A 11 -20.44 30.42 -6.68
N CYS A 12 -19.41 30.35 -7.52
CA CYS A 12 -18.67 29.12 -7.76
C CYS A 12 -17.89 28.83 -6.48
N TRP A 13 -18.54 28.17 -5.52
CA TRP A 13 -17.83 27.58 -4.39
C TRP A 13 -16.87 26.55 -4.97
N PRO A 14 -15.54 26.72 -4.82
CA PRO A 14 -14.63 25.68 -5.28
C PRO A 14 -14.93 24.45 -4.43
N THR A 15 -15.37 23.38 -5.08
CA THR A 15 -15.36 22.06 -4.46
C THR A 15 -13.92 21.80 -4.08
N LEU A 16 -13.63 21.81 -2.77
CA LEU A 16 -12.31 21.53 -2.25
C LEU A 16 -12.02 20.06 -2.61
N LEU A 17 -11.32 19.85 -3.72
CA LEU A 17 -10.85 18.54 -4.14
C LEU A 17 -9.77 18.14 -3.13
N GLN A 18 -10.14 17.38 -2.10
CA GLN A 18 -9.19 16.86 -1.13
C GLN A 18 -8.25 15.90 -1.86
N ALA A 19 -6.95 16.22 -1.87
CA ALA A 19 -5.95 15.31 -2.41
C ALA A 19 -5.99 13.99 -1.63
N ALA A 20 -5.88 12.86 -2.33
CA ALA A 20 -5.80 11.56 -1.68
C ALA A 20 -4.59 11.54 -0.73
N PRO A 21 -4.71 10.91 0.46
CA PRO A 21 -3.62 10.88 1.42
C PRO A 21 -2.41 10.14 0.84
N SER A 22 -1.21 10.60 1.20
CA SER A 22 0.04 9.91 0.86
C SER A 22 0.16 8.65 1.71
N TYR A 23 -0.13 7.50 1.11
CA TYR A 23 -0.05 6.22 1.79
C TYR A 23 1.40 5.85 2.15
N HIS A 24 1.60 5.41 3.39
CA HIS A 24 2.89 4.96 3.89
C HIS A 24 2.71 3.91 4.98
N PHE A 25 3.60 2.92 5.02
CA PHE A 25 3.62 1.96 6.12
C PHE A 25 4.16 2.60 7.38
N ARG A 26 3.46 2.43 8.50
CA ARG A 26 3.96 2.79 9.82
C ARG A 26 5.21 1.95 10.08
N GLN A 27 6.32 2.62 10.36
CA GLN A 27 7.53 1.93 10.78
C GLN A 27 7.37 1.42 12.21
N PRO A 28 7.81 0.19 12.54
CA PRO A 28 7.86 -0.28 13.91
C PRO A 28 8.74 0.64 14.76
N PRO A 29 8.33 0.99 15.98
CA PRO A 29 9.19 1.74 16.89
C PRO A 29 10.39 0.87 17.31
N GLY A 30 11.60 1.33 17.02
CA GLY A 30 12.81 0.97 17.77
C GLY A 30 13.43 -0.43 17.58
N THR A 31 12.92 -1.28 16.69
CA THR A 31 13.54 -2.60 16.44
C THR A 31 14.20 -2.64 15.07
N VAL A 32 15.45 -2.20 15.00
CA VAL A 32 16.35 -2.75 13.98
C VAL A 32 16.65 -4.17 14.46
N LEU A 33 15.98 -5.18 13.89
CA LEU A 33 16.45 -6.55 14.03
C LEU A 33 17.94 -6.52 13.63
N GLY A 34 18.81 -7.08 14.47
CA GLY A 34 20.26 -7.11 14.24
C GLY A 34 20.61 -7.71 12.87
N THR A 35 21.91 -7.70 12.56
CA THR A 35 22.57 -8.12 11.29
C THR A 35 21.62 -8.52 10.16
N PRO A 36 21.61 -7.80 9.02
CA PRO A 36 20.72 -8.10 7.91
C PRO A 36 20.76 -9.60 7.59
N ALA A 37 19.58 -10.22 7.56
CA ALA A 37 19.43 -11.66 7.39
C ALA A 37 19.82 -12.14 5.98
N THR A 38 20.44 -11.27 5.18
CA THR A 38 20.95 -11.55 3.84
C THR A 38 21.99 -12.66 3.81
N ASP A 39 22.67 -12.94 4.93
CA ASP A 39 23.62 -14.06 5.03
C ASP A 39 22.92 -15.43 5.05
N LEU A 40 21.62 -15.47 5.32
CA LEU A 40 20.79 -16.69 5.22
C LEU A 40 20.35 -16.97 3.79
N LEU A 41 20.52 -16.01 2.87
CA LEU A 41 20.08 -16.10 1.49
C LEU A 41 21.16 -16.70 0.60
N ASP A 42 20.75 -17.56 -0.34
CA ASP A 42 21.66 -18.06 -1.35
C ASP A 42 22.10 -16.96 -2.33
N ALA A 43 23.04 -17.29 -3.22
CA ALA A 43 23.56 -16.32 -4.18
C ALA A 43 22.49 -15.81 -5.18
N GLY A 44 21.55 -16.68 -5.56
CA GLY A 44 20.46 -16.35 -6.47
C GLY A 44 19.43 -15.42 -5.82
N GLU A 45 19.06 -15.69 -4.57
CA GLU A 45 18.15 -14.88 -3.76
C GLU A 45 18.73 -13.49 -3.50
N ARG A 46 20.01 -13.40 -3.10
CA ARG A 46 20.68 -12.11 -2.94
C ARG A 46 20.72 -11.30 -4.24
N ALA A 47 21.05 -11.96 -5.35
CA ALA A 47 21.04 -11.33 -6.66
C ALA A 47 19.63 -10.89 -7.08
N PHE A 48 18.60 -11.64 -6.70
CA PHE A 48 17.21 -11.27 -6.94
C PHE A 48 16.81 -10.02 -6.16
N LEU A 49 17.07 -9.97 -4.85
CA LEU A 49 16.75 -8.81 -4.02
C LEU A 49 17.51 -7.56 -4.47
N ALA A 50 18.76 -7.69 -4.91
CA ALA A 50 19.55 -6.59 -5.44
C ALA A 50 18.91 -5.92 -6.69
N ARG A 51 18.10 -6.66 -7.45
CA ARG A 51 17.38 -6.13 -8.63
C ARG A 51 16.03 -5.51 -8.30
N ALA A 52 15.48 -5.78 -7.12
CA ALA A 52 14.14 -5.35 -6.71
C ALA A 52 14.17 -4.61 -5.35
N PRO A 53 14.79 -3.42 -5.27
CA PRO A 53 14.96 -2.71 -4.00
C PRO A 53 13.66 -2.10 -3.47
N VAL A 54 12.59 -2.08 -4.27
CA VAL A 54 11.26 -1.56 -3.90
C VAL A 54 10.22 -2.62 -4.24
N LEU A 55 9.47 -3.08 -3.22
CA LEU A 55 8.32 -3.96 -3.39
C LEU A 55 7.03 -3.15 -3.32
N ARG A 56 6.21 -3.25 -4.37
CA ARG A 56 4.86 -2.67 -4.42
C ARG A 56 3.89 -3.60 -3.73
N VAL A 57 3.30 -3.11 -2.65
CA VAL A 57 2.38 -3.89 -1.81
C VAL A 57 0.96 -3.45 -2.10
N GLY A 58 0.15 -4.34 -2.67
CA GLY A 58 -1.27 -4.10 -2.92
C GLY A 58 -2.09 -4.19 -1.64
N LEU A 59 -2.91 -3.17 -1.40
CA LEU A 59 -3.93 -3.14 -0.35
C LEU A 59 -5.28 -2.82 -0.97
N ASN A 60 -6.37 -3.34 -0.41
CA ASN A 60 -7.73 -3.03 -0.86
C ASN A 60 -8.50 -2.22 0.17
N LEU A 61 -9.50 -1.49 -0.32
CA LEU A 61 -10.58 -0.93 0.49
C LEU A 61 -11.82 -1.85 0.46
N PRO A 62 -12.61 -1.92 1.55
CA PRO A 62 -12.24 -1.48 2.89
C PRO A 62 -11.02 -2.25 3.42
N ASP A 63 -10.34 -1.66 4.40
CA ASP A 63 -9.15 -2.25 5.02
C ASP A 63 -9.49 -3.55 5.77
N ASN A 64 -8.58 -4.52 5.76
CA ASN A 64 -8.83 -5.81 6.40
C ASN A 64 -8.35 -5.82 7.85
N ARG A 65 -9.17 -5.25 8.73
CA ARG A 65 -8.86 -5.16 10.17
C ARG A 65 -8.93 -6.54 10.84
N PRO A 66 -8.08 -6.82 11.85
CA PRO A 66 -7.02 -5.99 12.41
C PRO A 66 -5.65 -6.15 11.71
N TYR A 67 -5.60 -6.87 10.58
CA TYR A 67 -4.36 -7.24 9.91
C TYR A 67 -3.76 -6.09 9.11
N GLU A 68 -4.63 -5.30 8.49
CA GLU A 68 -4.36 -4.08 7.76
C GLU A 68 -5.32 -3.00 8.24
N VAL A 69 -4.77 -1.88 8.64
CA VAL A 69 -5.50 -0.72 9.12
C VAL A 69 -5.00 0.49 8.36
N ILE A 70 -5.88 1.11 7.57
CA ILE A 70 -5.59 2.34 6.84
C ILE A 70 -6.24 3.51 7.59
N ALA A 71 -5.41 4.38 8.16
CA ALA A 71 -5.88 5.58 8.83
C ALA A 71 -6.18 6.71 7.83
N ASP A 72 -7.01 7.67 8.23
CA ASP A 72 -7.43 8.80 7.38
C ASP A 72 -6.25 9.66 6.87
N ASN A 73 -5.14 9.67 7.62
CA ASN A 73 -3.91 10.36 7.23
C ASN A 73 -3.02 9.56 6.27
N GLY A 74 -3.47 8.39 5.81
CA GLY A 74 -2.72 7.49 4.92
C GLY A 74 -1.72 6.56 5.62
N ALA A 75 -1.60 6.61 6.96
CA ALA A 75 -0.74 5.69 7.68
C ALA A 75 -1.34 4.28 7.67
N ILE A 76 -0.56 3.30 7.23
CA ILE A 76 -0.95 1.90 7.13
C ILE A 76 -0.28 1.12 8.27
N SER A 77 -1.07 0.38 9.04
CA SER A 77 -0.62 -0.38 10.21
C SER A 77 -1.39 -1.70 10.33
N GLY A 78 -1.20 -2.45 11.41
CA GLY A 78 -1.85 -3.73 11.63
C GLY A 78 -0.85 -4.89 11.68
N ILE A 79 -1.34 -6.07 12.06
CA ILE A 79 -0.50 -7.22 12.39
C ILE A 79 0.37 -7.66 11.20
N GLN A 80 -0.22 -7.77 10.01
CA GLN A 80 0.52 -8.22 8.82
C GLN A 80 1.46 -7.12 8.29
N VAL A 81 1.07 -5.87 8.45
CA VAL A 81 1.90 -4.72 8.08
C VAL A 81 3.16 -4.64 8.96
N GLU A 82 3.02 -4.87 10.27
CA GLU A 82 4.16 -4.93 11.17
C GLU A 82 5.10 -6.08 10.81
N LEU A 83 4.58 -7.28 10.54
CA LEU A 83 5.42 -8.41 10.11
C LEU A 83 6.16 -8.10 8.80
N LEU A 84 5.44 -7.61 7.79
CA LEU A 84 6.01 -7.30 6.48
C LEU A 84 7.10 -6.21 6.56
N THR A 85 6.87 -5.17 7.38
CA THR A 85 7.86 -4.10 7.55
C THR A 85 9.13 -4.58 8.25
N HIS A 86 9.04 -5.48 9.23
CA HIS A 86 10.22 -6.10 9.86
C HIS A 86 11.01 -6.97 8.87
N VAL A 87 10.32 -7.79 8.08
CA VAL A 87 10.96 -8.63 7.05
C VAL A 87 11.67 -7.75 6.01
N ALA A 88 11.00 -6.70 5.53
CA ALA A 88 11.58 -5.77 4.58
C ALA A 88 12.84 -5.07 5.15
N GLN A 89 12.81 -4.64 6.41
CA GLN A 89 13.97 -4.05 7.09
C GLN A 89 15.14 -5.05 7.19
N ALA A 90 14.88 -6.29 7.59
CA ALA A 90 15.91 -7.33 7.70
C ALA A 90 16.56 -7.68 6.35
N LEU A 91 15.81 -7.52 5.25
CA LEU A 91 16.25 -7.79 3.89
C LEU A 91 16.77 -6.55 3.13
N GLY A 92 16.74 -5.36 3.75
CA GLY A 92 17.14 -4.11 3.11
C GLY A 92 16.20 -3.65 1.98
N LEU A 93 14.93 -4.07 2.01
CA LEU A 93 13.91 -3.75 1.02
C LEU A 93 13.12 -2.51 1.41
N ARG A 94 12.74 -1.71 0.41
CA ARG A 94 11.76 -0.63 0.58
C ARG A 94 10.39 -1.13 0.19
N LEU A 95 9.36 -0.72 0.93
CA LEU A 95 7.98 -1.05 0.63
C LEU A 95 7.25 0.18 0.10
N GLN A 96 6.48 0.01 -0.97
CA GLN A 96 5.63 1.04 -1.55
C GLN A 96 4.17 0.57 -1.50
N PRO A 97 3.28 1.22 -0.72
CA PRO A 97 1.87 0.85 -0.70
C PRO A 97 1.16 1.27 -1.99
N VAL A 98 0.29 0.39 -2.48
CA VAL A 98 -0.62 0.62 -3.61
C VAL A 98 -2.03 0.28 -3.15
N VAL A 99 -2.77 1.30 -2.73
CA VAL A 99 -4.15 1.14 -2.25
C VAL A 99 -5.11 1.18 -3.43
N LEU A 100 -5.97 0.17 -3.53
CA LEU A 100 -6.92 -0.04 -4.61
C LEU A 100 -8.35 -0.13 -4.07
N ALA A 101 -9.33 0.10 -4.94
CA ALA A 101 -10.72 0.31 -4.54
C ALA A 101 -11.39 -0.95 -3.96
N SER A 102 -10.92 -2.14 -4.33
CA SER A 102 -11.53 -3.40 -3.92
C SER A 102 -10.55 -4.57 -3.95
N PHE A 103 -10.88 -5.66 -3.25
CA PHE A 103 -10.10 -6.89 -3.28
C PHE A 103 -9.91 -7.45 -4.72
N PRO A 104 -10.96 -7.54 -5.57
CA PRO A 104 -10.80 -7.92 -6.97
C PRO A 104 -9.82 -7.03 -7.75
N ASP A 105 -9.84 -5.72 -7.53
CA ASP A 105 -8.92 -4.79 -8.22
C ASP A 105 -7.47 -5.02 -7.80
N THR A 106 -7.24 -5.30 -6.50
CA THR A 106 -5.91 -5.65 -5.99
C THR A 106 -5.43 -6.99 -6.52
N LEU A 107 -6.33 -7.97 -6.62
CA LEU A 107 -6.00 -9.26 -7.21
C LEU A 107 -5.68 -9.14 -8.71
N ALA A 108 -6.45 -8.35 -9.46
CA ALA A 108 -6.15 -8.04 -10.85
C ALA A 108 -4.79 -7.33 -10.97
N ALA A 109 -4.49 -6.38 -10.09
CA ALA A 109 -3.20 -5.70 -10.06
C ALA A 109 -2.03 -6.66 -9.80
N LEU A 110 -2.22 -7.66 -8.95
CA LEU A 110 -1.21 -8.70 -8.72
C LEU A 110 -0.98 -9.53 -9.99
N ARG A 111 -2.06 -9.99 -10.63
CA ARG A 111 -1.99 -10.79 -11.87
C ARG A 111 -1.33 -10.02 -13.03
N GLU A 112 -1.60 -8.73 -13.12
CA GLU A 112 -1.03 -7.83 -14.12
C GLU A 112 0.37 -7.32 -13.74
N ARG A 113 0.94 -7.77 -12.61
CA ARG A 113 2.23 -7.32 -12.08
C ARG A 113 2.32 -5.80 -11.87
N ARG A 114 1.18 -5.16 -11.58
CA ARG A 114 1.11 -3.76 -11.11
C ARG A 114 1.46 -3.64 -9.63
N VAL A 115 1.32 -4.72 -8.87
CA VAL A 115 1.87 -4.91 -7.52
C VAL A 115 2.70 -6.19 -7.47
N ASP A 116 3.60 -6.30 -6.50
CA ASP A 116 4.52 -7.44 -6.34
C ASP A 116 4.00 -8.44 -5.29
N LEU A 117 3.23 -7.96 -4.32
CA LEU A 117 2.57 -8.80 -3.31
C LEU A 117 1.27 -8.16 -2.82
N MET A 118 0.40 -8.96 -2.22
CA MET A 118 -0.75 -8.49 -1.45
C MET A 118 -0.50 -8.76 0.03
N ALA A 119 -0.78 -7.76 0.88
CA ALA A 119 -0.51 -7.88 2.31
C ALA A 119 -1.45 -8.88 3.01
N THR A 120 -2.69 -9.05 2.52
CA THR A 120 -3.61 -10.08 2.98
C THR A 120 -4.35 -10.70 1.82
N VAL A 121 -4.26 -12.02 1.70
CA VAL A 121 -5.09 -12.81 0.78
C VAL A 121 -5.65 -13.98 1.56
N GLY A 122 -6.98 -14.07 1.67
CA GLY A 122 -7.62 -15.27 2.18
C GLY A 122 -7.36 -16.44 1.25
N TYR A 123 -6.97 -17.59 1.81
CA TYR A 123 -6.79 -18.82 1.06
C TYR A 123 -8.10 -19.24 0.38
N ASP A 124 -8.00 -19.53 -0.91
CA ASP A 124 -9.09 -20.02 -1.76
C ASP A 124 -8.42 -20.91 -2.84
N PRO A 125 -8.80 -22.19 -2.97
CA PRO A 125 -8.24 -23.10 -3.96
C PRO A 125 -8.30 -22.57 -5.40
N GLY A 126 -9.30 -21.72 -5.72
CA GLY A 126 -9.41 -21.06 -7.03
C GLY A 126 -8.33 -20.00 -7.30
N ARG A 127 -7.47 -19.69 -6.33
CA ARG A 127 -6.44 -18.63 -6.40
C ARG A 127 -5.00 -19.14 -6.48
N GLU A 128 -4.76 -20.43 -6.24
CA GLU A 128 -3.40 -21.01 -6.21
C GLU A 128 -2.62 -20.77 -7.51
N GLY A 129 -3.30 -20.87 -8.66
CA GLY A 129 -2.66 -20.76 -9.99
C GLY A 129 -2.04 -19.40 -10.34
N TYR A 130 -2.23 -18.37 -9.52
CA TYR A 130 -1.60 -17.04 -9.68
C TYR A 130 -1.04 -16.48 -8.38
N LEU A 131 -1.00 -17.29 -7.32
CA LEU A 131 -0.28 -17.03 -6.06
C LEU A 131 1.04 -17.82 -5.96
N SER A 132 1.37 -18.62 -7.00
CA SER A 132 2.58 -19.43 -7.11
C SER A 132 3.69 -18.70 -7.87
#